data_AF-A0A915HVY5-F1
#
_entry.id   AF-A0A915HVY5-F1
#
_cell.length_a   1.000
_cell.length_b   1.000
_cell.length_c   1.000
_cell.angle_alpha   90.00
_cell.angle_beta   90.00
_cell.angle_gamma   90.00
#
_symmetry.space_group_name_H-M   'P 1'
#
loop_
_entity.id
_entity.type
_entity.pdbx_description
1 polymer ?
#
loop_
_entity_poly.entity_id
_entity_poly.type
_entity_poly.pdbx_seq_one_letter_code
_entity_poly.pdbx_strand_id
1 'polypeptide(L)'
;MTHVVIQYQSTESLFNVNAISELNSFIGNIEKNWKYLFEGATAASGVEGVNSTSFSIVKIISCLNNYSTNLDKADIERTRSLLASCALFFEDLRACYSKACSGAMDQKLCSKLPLGCQNPIIYHTFEYFLSSDMFSNNTLPISSIGADDHVYALIILPIKRLSSLNSGQLSPTRFNETSIESYLELEEKIISLSSQLKFAGVVALEMGLESELFQKSLILDARLLILGLILVSSIIWLYSSSLFYTIAVFFTLLYSVGIAYFVYRFVFRINFFPFMNLLVFALLIGIGADDTFVLYHVYYMYTKKGGVYGNSGVGTPRDLSNG
;
A
#
# COMPACT_ATOMS: atom_id res chain seq x y z
N MET A 1 3.22 11.45 -7.75
CA MET A 1 4.38 10.97 -8.53
C MET A 1 4.99 9.80 -7.79
N THR A 2 5.72 8.94 -8.48
CA THR A 2 6.47 7.85 -7.84
C THR A 2 7.61 8.42 -6.99
N HIS A 3 7.81 7.86 -5.80
CA HIS A 3 8.93 8.26 -4.95
C HIS A 3 9.59 7.08 -4.24
N VAL A 4 10.87 7.26 -3.92
CA VAL A 4 11.72 6.30 -3.23
C VAL A 4 12.22 6.95 -1.94
N VAL A 5 12.05 6.27 -0.81
CA VAL A 5 12.55 6.71 0.49
C VAL A 5 13.87 6.02 0.77
N ILE A 6 14.90 6.83 1.00
CA ILE A 6 16.24 6.38 1.33
C ILE A 6 16.56 6.74 2.77
N GLN A 7 17.07 5.76 3.50
CA GLN A 7 17.56 5.86 4.85
C GLN A 7 19.09 6.02 4.87
N TYR A 8 19.53 6.90 5.75
CA TYR A 8 20.92 7.20 6.05
C TYR A 8 21.17 6.98 7.55
N GLN A 9 22.42 6.75 7.93
CA GLN A 9 22.79 6.51 9.33
C GLN A 9 22.81 7.79 10.18
N SER A 10 23.00 8.95 9.55
CA SER A 10 23.01 10.26 10.19
C SER A 10 22.94 11.38 9.15
N THR A 11 22.66 12.62 9.56
CA THR A 11 22.74 13.80 8.69
C THR A 11 24.14 13.97 8.10
N GLU A 12 25.20 13.59 8.80
CA GLU A 12 26.58 13.62 8.25
C GLU A 12 26.79 12.60 7.14
N SER A 13 26.22 11.40 7.29
CA SER A 13 26.32 10.37 6.25
C SER A 13 25.60 10.76 4.97
N LEU A 14 24.47 11.49 5.06
CA LEU A 14 23.72 12.00 3.91
C LEU A 14 24.56 13.00 3.08
N PHE A 15 25.28 13.90 3.75
CA PHE A 15 26.13 14.91 3.11
C PHE A 15 27.59 14.43 2.92
N ASN A 16 27.84 13.11 2.90
CA ASN A 16 29.14 12.58 2.55
C ASN A 16 29.30 12.53 1.02
N VAL A 17 30.47 12.95 0.52
CA VAL A 17 30.80 12.94 -0.92
C VAL A 17 30.67 11.56 -1.53
N ASN A 18 31.07 10.51 -0.80
CA ASN A 18 30.95 9.15 -1.27
C ASN A 18 29.49 8.71 -1.37
N ALA A 19 28.65 9.11 -0.40
CA ALA A 19 27.22 8.81 -0.41
C ALA A 19 26.49 9.53 -1.54
N ILE A 20 26.82 10.81 -1.79
CA ILE A 20 26.27 11.59 -2.90
C ILE A 20 26.69 11.03 -4.27
N SER A 21 27.96 10.61 -4.40
CA SER A 21 28.46 9.98 -5.63
C SER A 21 27.79 8.64 -5.91
N GLU A 22 27.66 7.80 -4.87
CA GLU A 22 26.96 6.51 -4.93
C GLU A 22 25.48 6.72 -5.31
N LEU A 23 24.80 7.67 -4.68
CA LEU A 23 23.42 8.04 -4.97
C LEU A 23 23.24 8.54 -6.42
N ASN A 24 24.17 9.35 -6.91
CA ASN A 24 24.15 9.85 -8.28
C ASN A 24 24.28 8.70 -9.31
N SER A 25 25.15 7.72 -9.01
CA SER A 25 25.27 6.51 -9.85
C SER A 25 24.00 5.66 -9.82
N PHE A 26 23.40 5.48 -8.63
CA PHE A 26 22.14 4.75 -8.46
C PHE A 26 21.01 5.38 -9.28
N ILE A 27 20.83 6.70 -9.16
CA ILE A 27 19.83 7.46 -9.92
C ILE A 27 20.10 7.37 -11.42
N GLY A 28 21.35 7.56 -11.85
CA GLY A 28 21.72 7.48 -13.27
C GLY A 28 21.44 6.10 -13.89
N ASN A 29 21.62 5.03 -13.11
CA ASN A 29 21.29 3.67 -13.55
C ASN A 29 19.77 3.47 -13.72
N ILE A 30 18.95 4.04 -12.83
CA ILE A 30 17.48 3.98 -12.94
C ILE A 30 17.03 4.77 -14.17
N GLU A 31 17.49 6.01 -14.32
CA GLU A 31 17.08 6.89 -15.42
C GLU A 31 17.46 6.32 -16.80
N LYS A 32 18.64 5.72 -16.92
CA LYS A 32 19.12 5.13 -18.18
C LYS A 32 18.30 3.91 -18.61
N ASN A 33 17.95 3.04 -17.68
CA ASN A 33 17.31 1.76 -17.97
C ASN A 33 15.79 1.89 -18.16
N TRP A 34 15.14 2.86 -17.52
CA TRP A 34 13.67 3.04 -17.59
C TRP A 34 13.24 4.33 -18.31
N LYS A 35 14.07 4.84 -19.21
CA LYS A 35 13.81 6.06 -20.00
C LYS A 35 12.41 6.11 -20.61
N TYR A 36 11.89 4.96 -21.07
CA TYR A 36 10.55 4.84 -21.65
C TYR A 36 9.40 5.17 -20.68
N LEU A 37 9.54 4.85 -19.39
CA LEU A 37 8.55 5.22 -18.37
C LEU A 37 8.57 6.72 -18.05
N PHE A 38 9.75 7.34 -18.15
CA PHE A 38 9.93 8.78 -17.96
C PHE A 38 9.41 9.59 -19.16
N GLU A 39 9.60 9.10 -20.39
CA GLU A 39 9.10 9.72 -21.62
C GLU A 39 7.57 9.69 -21.72
N GLY A 40 6.92 8.64 -21.19
CA GLY A 40 5.45 8.60 -21.07
C GLY A 40 4.88 9.67 -20.12
N ALA A 41 5.66 10.11 -19.12
CA ALA A 41 5.27 11.15 -18.19
C ALA A 41 5.49 12.57 -18.75
N THR A 42 6.59 12.81 -19.49
CA THR A 42 6.87 14.10 -20.15
C THR A 42 5.83 14.42 -21.22
N ALA A 43 5.46 13.44 -22.05
CA ALA A 43 4.46 13.62 -23.10
C ALA A 43 3.10 14.09 -22.57
N ALA A 44 2.74 13.70 -21.34
CA ALA A 44 1.50 14.12 -20.70
C ALA A 44 1.59 15.46 -19.96
N SER A 45 2.79 16.03 -19.80
CA SER A 45 3.01 17.36 -19.22
C SER A 45 2.92 18.49 -20.26
N GLY A 46 2.85 18.15 -21.56
CA GLY A 46 2.76 19.11 -22.66
C GLY A 46 4.03 19.94 -22.90
N VAL A 47 5.13 19.62 -22.22
CA VAL A 47 6.41 20.31 -22.38
C VAL A 47 7.33 19.46 -23.26
N GLU A 48 7.35 19.75 -24.56
CA GLU A 48 8.27 19.11 -25.51
C GLU A 48 9.73 19.55 -25.24
N GLY A 49 10.65 18.58 -25.27
CA GLY A 49 12.10 18.86 -25.27
C GLY A 49 12.80 18.96 -23.91
N VAL A 50 12.09 18.79 -22.79
CA VAL A 50 12.72 18.72 -21.46
C VAL A 50 12.88 17.25 -21.05
N ASN A 51 14.13 16.78 -20.94
CA ASN A 51 14.43 15.49 -20.31
C ASN A 51 13.99 15.56 -18.84
N SER A 52 12.92 14.84 -18.48
CA SER A 52 12.52 14.71 -17.07
C SER A 52 13.59 13.94 -16.32
N THR A 53 14.33 14.66 -15.48
CA THR A 53 15.28 14.09 -14.54
C THR A 53 14.62 13.91 -13.18
N SER A 54 15.06 12.91 -12.44
CA SER A 54 14.63 12.69 -11.06
C SER A 54 15.02 13.88 -10.19
N PHE A 55 14.17 14.16 -9.20
CA PHE A 55 14.46 15.17 -8.20
C PHE A 55 14.97 14.48 -6.95
N SER A 56 16.19 14.81 -6.55
CA SER A 56 16.90 14.20 -5.43
C SER A 56 17.79 15.24 -4.73
N ILE A 57 18.33 14.87 -3.57
CA ILE A 57 19.29 15.71 -2.84
C ILE A 57 20.52 16.06 -3.69
N VAL A 58 20.98 15.17 -4.56
CA VAL A 58 22.09 15.43 -5.50
C VAL A 58 21.75 16.60 -6.41
N LYS A 59 20.53 16.60 -6.98
CA LYS A 59 20.09 17.66 -7.88
C LYS A 59 19.87 18.98 -7.14
N ILE A 60 19.36 18.93 -5.91
CA ILE A 60 19.25 20.12 -5.04
C ILE A 60 20.62 20.75 -4.79
N ILE A 61 21.62 19.95 -4.39
CA ILE A 61 22.99 20.43 -4.15
C ILE A 61 23.57 21.04 -5.44
N SER A 62 23.36 20.39 -6.58
CA SER A 62 23.77 20.94 -7.90
C SER A 62 23.10 22.29 -8.19
N CYS A 63 21.77 22.40 -8.03
CA CYS A 63 21.02 23.63 -8.28
C CYS A 63 21.45 24.80 -7.35
N LEU A 64 21.77 24.52 -6.08
CA LEU A 64 22.21 25.54 -5.13
C LEU A 64 23.66 26.02 -5.40
N ASN A 65 24.47 25.22 -6.10
CA ASN A 65 25.84 25.55 -6.49
C ASN A 65 25.94 25.80 -8.00
N ASN A 66 25.09 26.69 -8.53
CA ASN A 66 25.10 27.13 -9.94
C ASN A 66 25.03 26.00 -10.97
N TYR A 67 24.25 24.94 -10.69
CA TYR A 67 24.09 23.78 -11.55
C TYR A 67 25.41 23.03 -11.84
N SER A 68 26.33 23.02 -10.88
CA SER A 68 27.56 22.24 -11.00
C SER A 68 27.26 20.74 -11.19
N THR A 69 27.87 20.13 -12.19
CA THR A 69 27.74 18.69 -12.49
C THR A 69 28.73 17.84 -11.70
N ASN A 70 29.88 18.40 -11.33
CA ASN A 70 30.88 17.77 -10.48
C ASN A 70 30.81 18.41 -9.10
N LEU A 71 30.23 17.66 -8.15
CA LEU A 71 30.05 18.12 -6.77
C LEU A 71 31.32 17.83 -5.96
N ASP A 72 32.02 18.89 -5.55
CA ASP A 72 33.17 18.76 -4.68
C ASP A 72 32.75 18.76 -3.19
N LYS A 73 33.68 18.36 -2.31
CA LYS A 73 33.44 18.37 -0.85
C LYS A 73 33.00 19.75 -0.35
N ALA A 74 33.56 20.81 -0.94
CA ALA A 74 33.26 22.18 -0.57
C ALA A 74 31.81 22.59 -0.91
N ASP A 75 31.27 22.11 -2.04
CA ASP A 75 29.91 22.41 -2.47
C ASP A 75 28.87 21.73 -1.57
N ILE A 76 29.17 20.48 -1.20
CA ILE A 76 28.33 19.69 -0.30
C ILE A 76 28.32 20.32 1.10
N GLU A 77 29.49 20.70 1.63
CA GLU A 77 29.59 21.33 2.96
C GLU A 77 28.95 22.72 2.98
N ARG A 78 29.11 23.52 1.92
CA ARG A 78 28.44 24.82 1.79
C ARG A 78 26.92 24.64 1.85
N THR A 79 26.39 23.66 1.11
CA THR A 79 24.96 23.36 1.07
C THR A 79 24.46 22.88 2.43
N ARG A 80 25.19 21.98 3.10
CA ARG A 80 24.89 21.52 4.46
C ARG A 80 24.84 22.68 5.45
N SER A 81 25.83 23.58 5.43
CA SER A 81 25.87 24.75 6.32
C SER A 81 24.68 25.70 6.08
N LEU A 82 24.31 25.89 4.81
CA LEU A 82 23.17 26.70 4.43
C LEU A 82 21.87 26.09 4.94
N LEU A 83 21.63 24.79 4.68
CA LEU A 83 20.44 24.09 5.17
C LEU A 83 20.38 24.11 6.70
N ALA A 84 21.49 23.83 7.40
CA ALA A 84 21.53 23.88 8.86
C ALA A 84 21.17 25.28 9.41
N SER A 85 21.63 26.35 8.76
CA SER A 85 21.29 27.72 9.15
C SER A 85 19.82 28.07 8.87
N CYS A 86 19.26 27.58 7.76
CA CYS A 86 17.88 27.85 7.36
C CYS A 86 16.85 26.99 8.13
N ALA A 87 17.27 25.84 8.67
CA ALA A 87 16.39 24.96 9.43
C ALA A 87 15.78 25.64 10.68
N LEU A 88 16.51 26.56 11.31
CA LEU A 88 16.01 27.35 12.45
C LEU A 88 14.83 28.25 12.09
N PHE A 89 14.70 28.62 10.81
CA PHE A 89 13.65 29.50 10.29
C PHE A 89 12.59 28.72 9.51
N PHE A 90 12.45 27.41 9.73
CA PHE A 90 11.57 26.57 8.93
C PHE A 90 10.09 26.99 9.03
N GLU A 91 9.59 27.35 10.21
CA GLU A 91 8.20 27.83 10.35
C GLU A 91 7.99 29.17 9.64
N ASP A 92 8.99 30.07 9.66
CA ASP A 92 8.94 31.35 8.94
C ASP A 92 9.02 31.13 7.41
N LEU A 93 9.82 30.15 6.96
CA LEU A 93 9.88 29.69 5.56
C LEU A 93 8.51 29.18 5.11
N ARG A 94 7.89 28.31 5.90
CA ARG A 94 6.56 27.76 5.62
C ARG A 94 5.51 28.86 5.56
N ALA A 95 5.56 29.84 6.47
CA ALA A 95 4.64 30.98 6.44
C ALA A 95 4.86 31.87 5.20
N CYS A 96 6.12 32.14 4.82
CA CYS A 96 6.51 32.90 3.63
C CYS A 96 6.00 32.25 2.32
N TYR A 97 6.11 30.91 2.21
CA TYR A 97 5.69 30.15 1.04
C TYR A 97 4.31 29.48 1.16
N SER A 98 3.55 29.76 2.23
CA SER A 98 2.21 29.18 2.47
C SER A 98 1.22 29.41 1.32
N LYS A 99 1.40 30.49 0.56
CA LYS A 99 0.59 30.84 -0.62
C LYS A 99 1.23 30.44 -1.96
N ALA A 100 2.31 29.64 -1.95
CA ALA A 100 3.03 29.24 -3.15
C ALA A 100 2.14 28.52 -4.18
N CYS A 101 1.12 27.77 -3.76
CA CYS A 101 0.13 27.16 -4.67
C CYS A 101 -0.69 28.18 -5.47
N SER A 102 -0.77 29.45 -5.02
CA SER A 102 -1.43 30.55 -5.71
C SER A 102 -0.46 31.38 -6.57
N GLY A 103 0.82 31.00 -6.65
CA GLY A 103 1.86 31.77 -7.34
C GLY A 103 2.24 33.09 -6.65
N ALA A 104 1.76 33.32 -5.42
CA ALA A 104 1.98 34.56 -4.67
C ALA A 104 2.89 34.29 -3.46
N MET A 105 4.09 34.86 -3.48
CA MET A 105 5.02 34.89 -2.35
C MET A 105 4.67 36.05 -1.42
N ASP A 106 4.61 35.83 -0.11
CA ASP A 106 4.42 36.94 0.84
C ASP A 106 5.74 37.68 1.05
N GLN A 107 6.04 38.60 0.14
CA GLN A 107 7.31 39.32 0.06
C GLN A 107 7.71 40.00 1.39
N LYS A 108 6.73 40.35 2.24
CA LYS A 108 6.94 41.04 3.52
C LYS A 108 7.36 40.08 4.64
N LEU A 109 6.89 38.84 4.60
CA LEU A 109 7.37 37.78 5.50
C LEU A 109 8.75 37.28 5.05
N CYS A 110 8.90 37.07 3.74
CA CYS A 110 10.12 36.52 3.17
C CYS A 110 11.34 37.46 3.31
N SER A 111 11.12 38.78 3.36
CA SER A 111 12.18 39.76 3.59
C SER A 111 12.83 39.67 4.98
N LYS A 112 12.20 38.99 5.94
CA LYS A 112 12.77 38.77 7.29
C LYS A 112 13.79 37.64 7.31
N LEU A 113 13.84 36.81 6.27
CA LEU A 113 14.74 35.66 6.23
C LEU A 113 16.14 36.06 5.73
N PRO A 114 17.19 35.35 6.17
CA PRO A 114 18.53 35.50 5.61
C PRO A 114 18.51 35.35 4.08
N LEU A 115 19.31 36.16 3.38
CA LEU A 115 19.35 36.20 1.91
C LEU A 115 19.53 34.82 1.27
N GLY A 116 20.32 33.94 1.90
CA GLY A 116 20.52 32.57 1.43
C GLY A 116 19.28 31.67 1.51
N CYS A 117 18.39 31.90 2.47
CA CYS A 117 17.20 31.08 2.71
C CYS A 117 15.97 31.52 1.89
N GLN A 118 16.05 32.67 1.19
CA GLN A 118 14.96 33.18 0.34
C GLN A 118 14.80 32.42 -0.99
N ASN A 119 15.57 31.35 -1.20
CA ASN A 119 15.46 30.50 -2.38
C ASN A 119 14.29 29.50 -2.20
N PRO A 120 13.31 29.46 -3.12
CA PRO A 120 12.17 28.54 -3.01
C PRO A 120 12.58 27.06 -2.98
N ILE A 121 13.74 26.71 -3.57
CA ILE A 121 14.26 25.34 -3.54
C ILE A 121 14.50 24.87 -2.10
N ILE A 122 14.94 25.77 -1.20
CA ILE A 122 15.21 25.43 0.20
C ILE A 122 13.91 25.06 0.92
N TYR A 123 12.85 25.85 0.72
CA TYR A 123 11.53 25.54 1.26
C TYR A 123 11.04 24.17 0.76
N HIS A 124 11.08 23.94 -0.56
CA HIS A 124 10.65 22.66 -1.12
C HIS A 124 11.49 21.48 -0.59
N THR A 125 12.79 21.69 -0.38
CA THR A 125 13.70 20.68 0.16
C THR A 125 13.28 20.26 1.57
N PHE A 126 12.95 21.19 2.45
CA PHE A 126 12.48 20.87 3.80
C PHE A 126 11.07 20.31 3.85
N GLU A 127 10.15 20.85 3.04
CA GLU A 127 8.73 20.45 3.10
C GLU A 127 8.49 19.08 2.45
N TYR A 128 9.27 18.71 1.43
CA TYR A 128 9.00 17.51 0.62
C TYR A 128 10.13 16.49 0.56
N PHE A 129 11.40 16.87 0.72
CA PHE A 129 12.53 15.95 0.45
C PHE A 129 13.24 15.45 1.70
N LEU A 130 13.26 16.27 2.74
CA LEU A 130 13.94 15.97 3.99
C LEU A 130 12.93 15.63 5.08
N SER A 131 13.35 14.77 5.99
CA SER A 131 12.61 14.46 7.20
C SER A 131 12.65 15.66 8.17
N SER A 132 11.55 15.89 8.89
CA SER A 132 11.37 17.08 9.74
C SER A 132 12.29 17.13 10.97
N ASP A 133 12.88 15.99 11.33
CA ASP A 133 13.80 15.79 12.45
C ASP A 133 15.27 16.03 12.09
N MET A 134 15.63 16.08 10.80
CA MET A 134 17.02 16.08 10.32
C MET A 134 17.94 17.20 10.88
N PHE A 135 17.35 18.30 11.34
CA PHE A 135 18.04 19.43 11.99
C PHE A 135 17.38 19.90 13.29
N SER A 136 16.41 19.14 13.82
CA SER A 136 15.67 19.49 15.04
C SER A 136 16.51 19.15 16.28
N ASN A 137 17.48 19.98 16.64
CA ASN A 137 18.34 19.73 17.80
C ASN A 137 18.35 20.82 18.89
N ASN A 138 17.43 21.80 18.89
CA ASN A 138 17.53 22.94 19.82
C ASN A 138 16.31 23.26 20.71
N THR A 139 15.34 22.36 20.91
CA THR A 139 14.25 22.65 21.89
C THR A 139 13.92 21.57 22.91
N LEU A 140 14.61 20.42 22.89
CA LEU A 140 14.42 19.40 23.93
C LEU A 140 15.74 19.09 24.63
N PRO A 141 15.77 19.11 25.97
CA PRO A 141 17.00 18.92 26.73
C PRO A 141 17.57 17.52 26.46
N ILE A 142 18.89 17.52 26.32
CA ILE A 142 19.79 16.39 26.17
C ILE A 142 19.57 15.39 27.32
N SER A 143 18.57 14.51 27.20
CA SER A 143 18.37 13.37 28.10
C SER A 143 17.38 12.31 27.57
N SER A 144 17.44 12.01 26.26
CA SER A 144 16.90 10.75 25.72
C SER A 144 17.81 10.24 24.61
N ILE A 145 19.05 9.95 25.00
CA ILE A 145 19.98 9.09 24.28
C ILE A 145 19.31 7.72 24.20
N GLY A 146 18.85 7.31 23.00
CA GLY A 146 18.31 5.96 22.78
C GLY A 146 17.21 5.86 21.72
N ALA A 147 17.50 6.22 20.47
CA ALA A 147 16.85 5.67 19.28
C ALA A 147 17.79 5.93 18.09
N ASP A 148 18.00 4.93 17.23
CA ASP A 148 18.92 5.02 16.10
C ASP A 148 18.65 6.28 15.24
N ASP A 149 19.60 7.22 15.17
CA ASP A 149 19.51 8.54 14.49
C ASP A 149 19.50 8.41 12.95
N HIS A 150 18.58 7.60 12.43
CA HIS A 150 18.40 7.43 11.01
C HIS A 150 17.70 8.64 10.40
N VAL A 151 18.26 9.10 9.29
CA VAL A 151 17.71 10.23 8.53
C VAL A 151 17.13 9.73 7.22
N TYR A 152 15.97 10.25 6.84
CA TYR A 152 15.31 9.87 5.61
C TYR A 152 15.35 11.01 4.58
N ALA A 153 15.65 10.65 3.33
CA ALA A 153 15.59 11.54 2.18
C ALA A 153 14.75 10.91 1.06
N LEU A 154 13.98 11.76 0.38
CA LEU A 154 13.12 11.36 -0.72
C LEU A 154 13.84 11.51 -2.08
N ILE A 155 13.66 10.54 -2.97
CA ILE A 155 13.85 10.71 -4.41
C ILE A 155 12.48 10.73 -5.07
N ILE A 156 12.18 11.77 -5.84
CA ILE A 156 11.00 11.82 -6.69
C ILE A 156 11.41 11.43 -8.11
N LEU A 157 10.82 10.34 -8.59
CA LEU A 157 10.98 9.87 -9.96
C LEU A 157 9.85 10.49 -10.81
N PRO A 158 10.14 11.08 -11.99
CA PRO A 158 9.14 11.60 -12.90
C PRO A 158 8.41 10.47 -13.63
N ILE A 159 7.85 9.54 -12.86
CA ILE A 159 7.01 8.44 -13.30
C ILE A 159 5.63 8.71 -12.71
N LYS A 160 4.59 8.58 -13.55
CA LYS A 160 3.21 8.67 -13.08
C LYS A 160 2.92 7.49 -12.16
N ARG A 161 2.15 7.72 -11.11
CA ARG A 161 1.64 6.61 -10.28
C ARG A 161 0.73 5.75 -11.15
N LEU A 162 0.84 4.44 -11.03
CA LEU A 162 0.00 3.51 -11.81
C LEU A 162 -1.49 3.77 -11.54
N SER A 163 -1.88 3.95 -10.28
CA SER A 163 -3.26 4.30 -9.90
C SER A 163 -3.80 5.57 -10.58
N SER A 164 -2.94 6.51 -10.96
CA SER A 164 -3.34 7.74 -11.67
C SER A 164 -3.55 7.54 -13.17
N LEU A 165 -2.97 6.49 -13.77
CA LEU A 165 -3.33 6.10 -15.13
C LEU A 165 -4.76 5.57 -15.18
N ASN A 166 -5.21 4.91 -14.11
CA ASN A 166 -6.49 4.22 -14.03
C ASN A 166 -7.66 5.18 -13.74
N SER A 167 -7.37 6.37 -13.20
CA SER A 167 -8.36 7.41 -12.89
C SER A 167 -8.66 8.36 -14.06
N GLY A 168 -8.00 8.20 -15.20
CA GLY A 168 -8.34 8.93 -16.42
C GLY A 168 -9.66 8.40 -17.01
N GLN A 169 -10.54 9.30 -17.46
CA GLN A 169 -11.81 9.00 -18.15
C GLN A 169 -11.68 8.23 -19.49
N LEU A 170 -10.58 7.51 -19.74
CA LEU A 170 -10.50 6.54 -20.82
C LEU A 170 -10.72 5.16 -20.21
N SER A 171 -11.92 4.64 -20.46
CA SER A 171 -12.44 3.29 -20.27
C SER A 171 -11.61 2.27 -19.47
N PRO A 172 -12.23 1.50 -18.55
CA PRO A 172 -11.62 0.34 -17.86
C PRO A 172 -11.39 -0.86 -18.81
N THR A 173 -11.37 -0.64 -20.12
CA THR A 173 -11.21 -1.68 -21.12
C THR A 173 -9.75 -1.73 -21.54
N ARG A 174 -9.09 -2.81 -21.10
CA ARG A 174 -7.79 -3.29 -21.60
C ARG A 174 -6.58 -2.57 -21.00
N PHE A 175 -6.35 -2.85 -19.73
CA PHE A 175 -5.00 -2.94 -19.19
C PHE A 175 -4.20 -3.91 -20.05
N ASN A 176 -3.12 -3.44 -20.69
CA ASN A 176 -2.12 -4.38 -21.16
C ASN A 176 -1.37 -4.87 -19.90
N GLU A 177 -1.33 -6.18 -19.68
CA GLU A 177 -0.55 -6.85 -18.63
C GLU A 177 0.92 -6.34 -18.58
N THR A 178 1.42 -5.90 -19.74
CA THR A 178 2.72 -5.26 -19.93
C THR A 178 2.96 -4.03 -19.05
N SER A 179 1.91 -3.32 -18.61
CA SER A 179 2.06 -2.11 -17.79
C SER A 179 2.31 -2.39 -16.32
N ILE A 180 1.77 -3.47 -15.74
CA ILE A 180 2.07 -3.85 -14.35
C ILE A 180 3.43 -4.53 -14.29
N GLU A 181 3.71 -5.40 -15.26
CA GLU A 181 4.99 -6.13 -15.32
C GLU A 181 6.18 -5.18 -15.35
N SER A 182 6.12 -4.10 -16.14
CA SER A 182 7.19 -3.09 -16.18
C SER A 182 7.43 -2.38 -14.84
N TYR A 183 6.40 -2.22 -14.00
CA TYR A 183 6.57 -1.62 -12.67
C TYR A 183 7.08 -2.64 -11.65
N LEU A 184 6.70 -3.92 -11.77
CA LEU A 184 7.25 -5.00 -10.96
C LEU A 184 8.73 -5.26 -11.29
N GLU A 185 9.09 -5.24 -12.58
CA GLU A 185 10.49 -5.31 -13.02
C GLU A 185 11.31 -4.13 -12.50
N LEU A 186 10.71 -2.92 -12.48
CA LEU A 186 11.33 -1.74 -11.89
C LEU A 186 11.55 -1.91 -10.38
N GLU A 187 10.55 -2.40 -9.66
CA GLU A 187 10.63 -2.70 -8.23
C GLU A 187 11.77 -3.69 -7.92
N GLU A 188 11.77 -4.83 -8.59
CA GLU A 188 12.77 -5.87 -8.42
C GLU A 188 14.17 -5.33 -8.72
N LYS A 189 14.32 -4.51 -9.76
CA LYS A 189 15.62 -3.90 -10.04
C LYS A 189 16.03 -2.90 -8.98
N ILE A 190 15.14 -2.01 -8.54
CA ILE A 190 15.45 -1.03 -7.49
C ILE A 190 15.94 -1.77 -6.24
N ILE A 191 15.29 -2.88 -5.87
CA ILE A 191 15.74 -3.75 -4.77
C ILE A 191 17.10 -4.39 -5.06
N SER A 192 17.33 -4.86 -6.29
CA SER A 192 18.64 -5.42 -6.67
C SER A 192 19.77 -4.39 -6.59
N LEU A 193 19.50 -3.14 -6.98
CA LEU A 193 20.47 -2.03 -6.96
C LEU A 193 20.65 -1.50 -5.53
N SER A 194 19.60 -1.49 -4.71
CA SER A 194 19.69 -1.05 -3.33
C SER A 194 20.64 -1.93 -2.51
N SER A 195 20.73 -3.22 -2.83
CA SER A 195 21.70 -4.14 -2.19
C SER A 195 23.17 -3.77 -2.41
N GLN A 196 23.47 -2.93 -3.41
CA GLN A 196 24.82 -2.48 -3.72
C GLN A 196 25.20 -1.19 -2.98
N LEU A 197 24.24 -0.49 -2.40
CA LEU A 197 24.47 0.76 -1.68
C LEU A 197 25.12 0.47 -0.32
N LYS A 198 26.24 1.15 -0.03
CA LYS A 198 26.98 1.02 1.23
C LYS A 198 26.65 2.11 2.23
N PHE A 199 26.37 3.32 1.76
CA PHE A 199 26.17 4.49 2.61
C PHE A 199 24.69 4.85 2.81
N ALA A 200 23.78 4.18 2.08
CA ALA A 200 22.36 4.48 2.05
C ALA A 200 21.55 3.18 1.88
N GLY A 201 20.35 3.11 2.46
CA GLY A 201 19.43 1.98 2.33
C GLY A 201 18.10 2.41 1.73
N VAL A 202 17.57 1.68 0.75
CA VAL A 202 16.20 1.91 0.27
C VAL A 202 15.23 1.23 1.22
N VAL A 203 14.33 2.00 1.84
CA VAL A 203 13.39 1.50 2.86
C VAL A 203 11.97 1.42 2.34
N ALA A 204 11.56 2.38 1.51
CA ALA A 204 10.22 2.38 0.94
C ALA A 204 10.23 2.84 -0.52
N LEU A 205 9.29 2.30 -1.28
CA LEU A 205 9.06 2.62 -2.67
C LEU A 205 7.56 2.77 -2.89
N GLU A 206 7.12 3.98 -3.27
CA GLU A 206 5.71 4.25 -3.54
C GLU A 206 5.51 4.53 -5.03
N MET A 207 4.95 3.54 -5.74
CA MET A 207 4.63 3.61 -7.17
C MET A 207 3.12 3.64 -7.46
N GLY A 208 2.29 3.47 -6.42
CA GLY A 208 0.84 3.34 -6.56
C GLY A 208 0.38 1.98 -7.10
N LEU A 209 1.14 0.90 -6.85
CA LEU A 209 0.80 -0.48 -7.23
C LEU A 209 -0.15 -1.17 -6.23
N GLU A 210 -0.27 -0.63 -5.01
CA GLU A 210 -0.94 -1.29 -3.89
C GLU A 210 -2.37 -1.73 -4.21
N SER A 211 -3.16 -0.85 -4.82
CA SER A 211 -4.56 -1.14 -5.16
C SER A 211 -4.72 -2.28 -6.17
N GLU A 212 -3.84 -2.34 -7.17
CA GLU A 212 -3.85 -3.38 -8.21
C GLU A 212 -3.36 -4.72 -7.65
N LEU A 213 -2.29 -4.70 -6.87
CA LEU A 213 -1.77 -5.89 -6.18
C LEU A 213 -2.81 -6.43 -5.19
N PHE A 214 -3.48 -5.56 -4.45
CA PHE A 214 -4.55 -5.96 -3.54
C PHE A 214 -5.71 -6.65 -4.27
N GLN A 215 -6.15 -6.12 -5.42
CA GLN A 215 -7.18 -6.78 -6.23
C GLN A 215 -6.75 -8.15 -6.76
N LYS A 216 -5.50 -8.27 -7.24
CA LYS A 216 -4.96 -9.57 -7.68
C LYS A 216 -4.91 -10.58 -6.54
N SER A 217 -4.47 -10.17 -5.35
CA SER A 217 -4.45 -11.02 -4.15
C SER A 217 -5.85 -11.45 -3.73
N LEU A 218 -6.85 -10.55 -3.77
CA LEU A 218 -8.25 -10.90 -3.47
C LEU A 218 -8.81 -11.97 -4.39
N ILE A 219 -8.47 -11.96 -5.68
CA ILE A 219 -8.90 -13.00 -6.63
C ILE A 219 -8.27 -14.34 -6.27
N LEU A 220 -6.99 -14.34 -5.87
CA LEU A 220 -6.30 -15.55 -5.44
C LEU A 220 -6.90 -16.11 -4.15
N ASP A 221 -7.20 -15.26 -3.18
CA ASP A 221 -7.88 -15.65 -1.93
C ASP A 221 -9.28 -16.20 -2.20
N ALA A 222 -10.04 -15.60 -3.13
CA ALA A 222 -11.34 -16.13 -3.54
C ALA A 222 -11.23 -17.54 -4.14
N ARG A 223 -10.17 -17.85 -4.89
CA ARG A 223 -9.92 -19.22 -5.38
C ARG A 223 -9.63 -20.19 -4.24
N LEU A 224 -8.90 -19.76 -3.21
CA LEU A 224 -8.66 -20.56 -2.01
C LEU A 224 -9.96 -20.82 -1.24
N LEU A 225 -10.86 -19.83 -1.15
CA LEU A 225 -12.18 -20.02 -0.54
C LEU A 225 -13.02 -21.06 -1.30
N ILE A 226 -13.00 -21.04 -2.63
CA ILE A 226 -13.69 -22.05 -3.45
C ILE A 226 -13.11 -23.44 -3.20
N LEU A 227 -11.79 -23.57 -3.10
CA LEU A 227 -11.14 -24.83 -2.76
C LEU A 227 -11.56 -25.33 -1.36
N GLY A 228 -11.63 -24.44 -0.38
CA GLY A 228 -12.12 -24.74 0.96
C GLY A 228 -13.57 -25.23 0.96
N LEU A 229 -14.45 -24.58 0.19
CA LEU A 229 -15.84 -24.98 0.02
C LEU A 229 -15.98 -26.40 -0.55
N ILE A 230 -15.16 -26.75 -1.55
CA ILE A 230 -15.14 -28.09 -2.16
C ILE A 230 -14.68 -29.14 -1.13
N LEU A 231 -13.63 -28.86 -0.37
CA LEU A 231 -13.13 -29.77 0.67
C LEU A 231 -14.17 -30.00 1.76
N VAL A 232 -14.77 -28.95 2.30
CA VAL A 232 -15.82 -29.05 3.34
C VAL A 232 -17.02 -29.83 2.81
N SER A 233 -17.48 -29.54 1.59
CA SER A 233 -18.58 -30.28 0.96
C SER A 233 -18.24 -31.76 0.77
N SER A 234 -16.99 -32.10 0.46
CA SER A 234 -16.54 -33.48 0.32
C SER A 234 -16.55 -34.22 1.66
N ILE A 235 -16.13 -33.55 2.75
CA ILE A 235 -16.18 -34.13 4.10
C ILE A 235 -17.63 -34.38 4.53
N ILE A 236 -18.54 -33.42 4.29
CA ILE A 236 -19.98 -33.59 4.58
C ILE A 236 -20.55 -34.76 3.78
N TRP A 237 -20.16 -34.89 2.51
CA TRP A 237 -20.60 -36.01 1.68
C TRP A 237 -20.13 -37.36 2.21
N LEU A 238 -18.84 -37.48 2.57
CA LEU A 238 -18.29 -38.71 3.16
C LEU A 238 -18.96 -39.04 4.50
N TYR A 239 -19.18 -38.04 5.35
CA TYR A 239 -19.80 -38.22 6.66
C TYR A 239 -21.27 -38.64 6.56
N SER A 240 -22.04 -37.97 5.71
CA SER A 240 -23.48 -38.23 5.56
C SER A 240 -23.79 -39.45 4.68
N SER A 241 -22.84 -39.88 3.85
CA SER A 241 -22.99 -40.90 2.80
C SER A 241 -24.18 -40.66 1.87
N SER A 242 -24.68 -39.42 1.78
CA SER A 242 -25.84 -39.03 0.99
C SER A 242 -25.55 -37.78 0.16
N LEU A 243 -25.55 -37.95 -1.16
CA LEU A 243 -25.36 -36.84 -2.11
C LEU A 243 -26.50 -35.81 -2.04
N PHE A 244 -27.74 -36.28 -1.84
CA PHE A 244 -28.90 -35.40 -1.79
C PHE A 244 -28.83 -34.41 -0.62
N TYR A 245 -28.40 -34.90 0.55
CA TYR A 245 -28.22 -34.05 1.73
C TYR A 245 -27.15 -32.97 1.49
N THR A 246 -26.02 -33.37 0.92
CA THR A 246 -24.90 -32.45 0.65
C THR A 246 -25.30 -31.37 -0.36
N ILE A 247 -26.03 -31.72 -1.41
CA ILE A 247 -26.55 -30.76 -2.40
C ILE A 247 -27.56 -29.80 -1.75
N ALA A 248 -28.45 -30.29 -0.89
CA ALA A 248 -29.42 -29.46 -0.19
C ALA A 248 -28.75 -28.42 0.73
N VAL A 249 -27.69 -28.83 1.44
CA VAL A 249 -26.88 -27.93 2.28
C VAL A 249 -26.21 -26.86 1.41
N PHE A 250 -25.60 -27.25 0.29
CA PHE A 250 -24.96 -26.31 -0.62
C PHE A 250 -25.94 -25.26 -1.17
N PHE A 251 -27.13 -25.67 -1.62
CA PHE A 251 -28.16 -24.73 -2.05
C PHE A 251 -28.64 -23.82 -0.91
N THR A 252 -28.75 -24.35 0.31
CA THR A 252 -29.15 -23.55 1.47
C THR A 252 -28.13 -22.44 1.74
N LEU A 253 -26.83 -22.75 1.68
CA LEU A 253 -25.76 -21.76 1.82
C LEU A 253 -25.80 -20.71 0.68
N LEU A 254 -25.97 -21.15 -0.57
CA LEU A 254 -26.07 -20.24 -1.71
C LEU A 254 -27.28 -19.30 -1.64
N TYR A 255 -28.46 -19.83 -1.32
CA TYR A 255 -29.68 -19.02 -1.18
C TYR A 255 -29.59 -18.06 0.01
N SER A 256 -29.01 -18.49 1.12
CA SER A 256 -28.78 -17.62 2.29
C SER A 256 -27.97 -16.38 1.90
N VAL A 257 -26.82 -16.57 1.23
CA VAL A 257 -25.99 -15.45 0.77
C VAL A 257 -26.67 -14.63 -0.31
N GLY A 258 -27.35 -15.27 -1.28
CA GLY A 258 -28.05 -14.59 -2.35
C GLY A 258 -29.17 -13.67 -1.85
N ILE A 259 -29.98 -14.16 -0.89
CA ILE A 259 -31.04 -13.36 -0.26
C ILE A 259 -30.42 -12.24 0.58
N ALA A 260 -29.35 -12.51 1.34
CA ALA A 260 -28.64 -11.47 2.11
C ALA A 260 -28.11 -10.35 1.19
N TYR A 261 -27.53 -10.70 0.05
CA TYR A 261 -27.07 -9.72 -0.94
C TYR A 261 -28.22 -8.94 -1.58
N PHE A 262 -29.35 -9.61 -1.86
CA PHE A 262 -30.55 -8.94 -2.36
C PHE A 262 -31.06 -7.89 -1.36
N VAL A 263 -31.16 -8.24 -0.08
CA VAL A 263 -31.55 -7.31 0.98
C VAL A 263 -30.54 -6.16 1.10
N TYR A 264 -29.24 -6.48 1.10
CA TYR A 264 -28.16 -5.48 1.13
C TYR A 264 -28.27 -4.45 -0.01
N ARG A 265 -28.46 -4.92 -1.25
CA ARG A 265 -28.44 -4.06 -2.43
C ARG A 265 -29.77 -3.36 -2.70
N PHE A 266 -30.90 -4.07 -2.59
CA PHE A 266 -32.19 -3.56 -3.04
C PHE A 266 -33.04 -2.97 -1.92
N VAL A 267 -32.98 -3.54 -0.70
CA VAL A 267 -33.75 -3.05 0.45
C VAL A 267 -33.02 -1.88 1.10
N PHE A 268 -31.74 -2.07 1.46
CA PHE A 268 -30.94 -1.02 2.08
C PHE A 268 -30.34 -0.02 1.09
N ARG A 269 -30.44 -0.29 -0.22
CA ARG A 269 -29.95 0.57 -1.32
C ARG A 269 -28.46 0.94 -1.19
N ILE A 270 -27.65 0.06 -0.60
CA ILE A 270 -26.22 0.29 -0.47
C ILE A 270 -25.54 -0.05 -1.79
N ASN A 271 -25.11 0.99 -2.51
CA ASN A 271 -24.51 0.84 -3.84
C ASN A 271 -23.05 0.40 -3.83
N PHE A 272 -22.38 0.56 -2.68
CA PHE A 272 -20.98 0.18 -2.49
C PHE A 272 -20.89 -1.22 -1.87
N PHE A 273 -20.11 -2.11 -2.46
CA PHE A 273 -19.83 -3.44 -1.90
C PHE A 273 -18.36 -3.51 -1.48
N PRO A 274 -18.06 -3.29 -0.18
CA PRO A 274 -16.70 -3.37 0.33
C PRO A 274 -16.12 -4.78 0.15
N PHE A 275 -14.81 -4.88 -0.13
CA PHE A 275 -14.09 -6.16 -0.18
C PHE A 275 -14.18 -6.92 1.16
N MET A 276 -14.35 -6.22 2.28
CA MET A 276 -14.55 -6.82 3.61
C MET A 276 -15.76 -7.76 3.65
N ASN A 277 -16.77 -7.54 2.79
CA ASN A 277 -17.93 -8.44 2.71
C ASN A 277 -17.57 -9.82 2.15
N LEU A 278 -16.44 -9.97 1.45
CA LEU A 278 -15.96 -11.29 1.00
C LEU A 278 -15.58 -12.20 2.18
N LEU A 279 -15.22 -11.62 3.32
CA LEU A 279 -14.88 -12.35 4.55
C LEU A 279 -16.10 -13.10 5.13
N VAL A 280 -17.31 -12.61 4.85
CA VAL A 280 -18.57 -13.30 5.24
C VAL A 280 -18.66 -14.69 4.62
N PHE A 281 -18.17 -14.88 3.39
CA PHE A 281 -18.16 -16.20 2.75
C PHE A 281 -17.27 -17.18 3.50
N ALA A 282 -16.08 -16.73 3.92
CA ALA A 282 -15.16 -17.56 4.70
C ALA A 282 -15.78 -17.97 6.05
N LEU A 283 -16.41 -17.03 6.76
CA LEU A 283 -17.09 -17.28 8.02
C LEU A 283 -18.29 -18.22 7.86
N LEU A 284 -19.08 -18.01 6.81
CA LEU A 284 -20.27 -18.79 6.53
C LEU A 284 -19.95 -20.25 6.18
N ILE A 285 -18.84 -20.51 5.49
CA ILE A 285 -18.39 -21.89 5.23
C ILE A 285 -18.04 -22.60 6.55
N GLY A 286 -17.35 -21.91 7.47
CA GLY A 286 -16.97 -22.48 8.76
C GLY A 286 -18.18 -22.77 9.66
N ILE A 287 -18.99 -21.75 9.93
CA ILE A 287 -20.15 -21.86 10.82
C ILE A 287 -21.24 -22.75 10.19
N GLY A 288 -21.49 -22.61 8.89
CA GLY A 288 -22.51 -23.39 8.18
C GLY A 288 -22.20 -24.89 8.13
N ALA A 289 -20.92 -25.28 8.12
CA ALA A 289 -20.52 -26.68 8.20
C ALA A 289 -20.82 -27.28 9.58
N ASP A 290 -20.55 -26.55 10.66
CA ASP A 290 -20.80 -27.00 12.04
C ASP A 290 -22.30 -27.31 12.26
N ASP A 291 -23.18 -26.38 11.89
CA ASP A 291 -24.63 -26.57 11.97
C ASP A 291 -25.10 -27.79 11.18
N THR A 292 -24.51 -28.01 10.01
CA THR A 292 -24.81 -29.17 9.16
C THR A 292 -24.44 -30.48 9.85
N PHE A 293 -23.24 -30.56 10.45
CA PHE A 293 -22.81 -31.77 11.16
C PHE A 293 -23.68 -32.07 12.39
N VAL A 294 -24.00 -31.05 13.19
CA VAL A 294 -24.86 -31.20 14.36
C VAL A 294 -26.25 -31.68 13.96
N LEU A 295 -26.85 -31.08 12.93
CA LEU A 295 -28.17 -31.46 12.44
C LEU A 295 -28.21 -32.92 11.96
N TYR A 296 -27.21 -33.33 11.17
CA TYR A 296 -27.12 -34.71 10.70
C TYR A 296 -26.94 -35.70 11.86
N HIS A 297 -26.05 -35.39 12.81
CA HIS A 297 -25.78 -36.24 13.96
C HIS A 297 -27.04 -36.47 14.81
N VAL A 298 -27.79 -35.40 15.09
CA VAL A 298 -29.06 -35.47 15.83
C VAL A 298 -30.08 -36.32 15.08
N TYR A 299 -30.25 -36.11 13.78
CA TYR A 299 -31.14 -36.90 12.93
C TYR A 299 -30.79 -38.40 12.94
N TYR A 300 -29.50 -38.73 12.83
CA TYR A 300 -29.01 -40.10 12.89
C TYR A 300 -29.32 -40.76 14.25
N MET A 301 -29.12 -40.04 15.36
CA MET A 301 -29.42 -40.54 16.70
C MET A 301 -30.91 -40.79 16.93
N TYR A 302 -31.79 -39.92 16.44
CA TYR A 302 -33.25 -40.10 16.54
C TYR A 302 -33.74 -41.30 15.74
N THR A 303 -33.30 -41.45 14.49
CA THR A 303 -33.70 -42.59 13.64
C THR A 303 -33.22 -43.93 14.20
N LYS A 304 -32.01 -43.97 14.77
CA LYS A 304 -31.47 -45.18 15.40
C LYS A 304 -32.18 -45.54 16.71
N LYS A 305 -32.56 -44.56 17.55
CA LYS A 305 -33.33 -44.81 18.79
C LYS A 305 -34.81 -45.17 18.51
N GLY A 306 -35.43 -44.57 17.50
CA GLY A 306 -36.79 -44.91 17.06
C GLY A 306 -36.92 -46.33 16.50
N GLY A 307 -35.86 -46.85 15.87
CA GLY A 307 -35.81 -48.25 15.41
C GLY A 307 -35.73 -49.30 16.53
N VAL A 308 -35.28 -48.93 17.73
CA VAL A 308 -35.21 -49.84 18.89
C VAL A 308 -36.56 -49.96 19.61
N TYR A 309 -37.38 -48.90 19.63
CA TYR A 309 -38.75 -48.96 20.18
C TYR A 309 -39.80 -49.45 19.18
N GLY A 310 -39.51 -49.44 17.88
CA GLY A 310 -40.42 -49.97 16.84
C GLY A 310 -40.47 -51.51 16.76
N ASN A 311 -39.60 -52.23 17.48
CA ASN A 311 -39.52 -53.70 17.40
C ASN A 311 -39.67 -54.40 18.77
N SER A 312 -40.22 -53.70 19.77
CA SER A 312 -40.55 -54.30 21.06
C SER A 312 -41.83 -53.65 21.60
N GLY A 313 -42.98 -54.30 21.37
CA GLY A 313 -44.20 -53.98 22.10
C GLY A 313 -45.48 -53.92 21.27
N VAL A 314 -45.87 -55.02 20.61
CA VAL A 314 -47.31 -55.34 20.53
C VAL A 314 -47.70 -55.84 21.93
N GLY A 315 -48.00 -54.90 22.81
CA GLY A 315 -48.58 -55.13 24.12
C GLY A 315 -49.89 -54.36 24.17
N THR A 316 -50.99 -55.09 24.04
CA THR A 316 -52.37 -54.60 24.11
C THR A 316 -52.61 -53.70 25.32
N PRO A 317 -53.39 -52.60 25.20
CA PRO A 317 -53.86 -51.87 26.36
C PRO A 317 -54.91 -52.74 27.08
N ARG A 318 -54.66 -53.09 28.35
CA ARG A 318 -55.71 -53.62 29.22
C ARG A 318 -56.64 -52.48 29.61
N ASP A 319 -57.90 -52.69 29.31
CA ASP A 319 -59.05 -51.96 29.83
C ASP A 319 -58.95 -51.78 31.35
N LEU A 320 -59.04 -50.53 31.80
CA LEU A 320 -59.45 -50.19 33.16
C LEU A 320 -60.90 -49.72 33.10
N SER A 321 -61.80 -50.69 33.26
CA SER A 321 -63.22 -50.51 33.54
C SER A 321 -63.64 -51.49 34.63
N ASN A 322 -64.23 -50.94 35.69
CA ASN A 322 -65.03 -51.55 36.76
C ASN A 322 -64.32 -52.37 37.85
N GLY A 323 -64.53 -51.93 39.10
CA GLY A 323 -64.30 -52.68 40.33
C GLY A 323 -63.94 -51.79 41.50
#